data_AF-A0A4Q5Q1Y5-F1
#
_entry.id   AF-A0A4Q5Q1Y5-F1
#
_cell.length_a   1.000
_cell.length_b   1.000
_cell.length_c   1.000
_cell.angle_alpha   90.00
_cell.angle_beta   90.00
_cell.angle_gamma   90.00
#
_symmetry.space_group_name_H-M   'P 1'
#
loop_
_entity.id
_entity.type
_entity.pdbx_description
1 polymer ?
#
loop_
_entity_poly.entity_id
_entity_poly.type
_entity_poly.pdbx_seq_one_letter_code
_entity_poly.pdbx_strand_id
1 'polypeptide(L)'
;MLALAKEIITWGMISDDFNLGVNDMSIGILASGRIGTGKDFLNNVVKPYTEKKRNEQFDQQIDEFIETDDKESDPKSSTKEDEKRDAAFLAEFGIKRQDLISMIFYLQMHNLEQEQPCAVFDQDELVKLIVEDLELPVETILSGLNALCLDNRKSWPKLAAEYKKADIYPWKYNRALSLIRKPIVR
;
A
#
# COMPACT_ATOMS: atom_id res chain seq x y z
N MET A 1 -2.23 14.05 15.78
CA MET A 1 -1.29 13.01 16.25
C MET A 1 -0.17 12.74 15.23
N LEU A 2 -0.48 12.56 13.94
CA LEU A 2 0.52 12.42 12.86
C LEU A 2 1.54 13.56 12.77
N ALA A 3 1.09 14.82 12.87
CA ALA A 3 1.99 15.98 12.83
C ALA A 3 3.02 15.97 13.98
N LEU A 4 2.58 15.60 15.19
CA LEU A 4 3.46 15.50 16.36
C LEU A 4 4.44 14.32 16.25
N ALA A 5 3.97 13.16 15.78
CA ALA A 5 4.83 12.02 15.56
C ALA A 5 5.90 12.32 14.50
N LYS A 6 5.52 12.99 13.40
CA LYS A 6 6.47 13.48 12.39
C LYS A 6 7.51 14.39 13.01
N GLU A 7 7.10 15.32 13.86
CA GLU A 7 8.00 16.29 14.50
C GLU A 7 9.01 15.58 15.42
N ILE A 8 8.55 14.64 16.25
CA ILE A 8 9.40 13.84 17.12
C ILE A 8 10.44 13.05 16.31
N ILE A 9 9.99 12.37 15.24
CA ILE A 9 10.88 11.61 14.36
C ILE A 9 11.90 12.53 13.70
N THR A 10 11.45 13.69 13.20
CA THR A 10 12.31 14.66 12.51
C THR A 10 13.42 15.18 13.44
N TRP A 11 13.07 15.59 14.65
CA TRP A 11 14.06 16.06 15.63
C TRP A 11 14.96 14.96 16.16
N GLY A 12 14.43 13.73 16.32
CA GLY A 12 15.23 12.56 16.67
C GLY A 12 16.32 12.29 15.62
N MET A 13 15.94 12.25 14.33
CA MET A 13 16.88 12.06 13.23
C MET A 13 17.93 13.17 13.16
N ILE A 14 17.51 14.44 13.30
CA ILE A 14 18.45 15.58 13.32
C ILE A 14 19.46 15.47 14.48
N SER A 15 18.99 15.05 15.66
CA SER A 15 19.86 14.87 16.82
C SER A 15 20.89 13.77 16.59
N ASP A 16 20.46 12.64 16.00
CA ASP A 16 21.36 11.53 15.71
C ASP A 16 22.38 11.91 14.63
N ASP A 17 21.96 12.57 13.55
CA ASP A 17 22.85 13.04 12.47
C ASP A 17 23.95 13.96 12.99
N PHE A 18 23.60 14.88 13.90
CA PHE A 18 24.55 15.80 14.53
C PHE A 18 25.51 15.07 15.47
N ASN A 19 25.00 14.21 16.36
CA ASN A 19 25.82 13.49 17.34
C ASN A 19 26.76 12.46 16.71
N LEU A 20 26.34 11.84 15.60
CA LEU A 20 27.12 10.85 14.88
C LEU A 20 28.09 11.47 13.85
N GLY A 21 28.04 12.79 13.66
CA GLY A 21 28.92 13.51 12.72
C GLY A 21 28.68 13.14 11.26
N VAL A 22 27.48 12.65 10.93
CA VAL A 22 27.11 12.28 9.55
C VAL A 22 26.97 13.51 8.66
N ASN A 23 26.58 14.65 9.26
CA ASN A 23 26.36 15.91 8.59
C ASN A 23 26.88 17.07 9.45
N ASP A 24 27.69 17.95 8.85
CA ASP A 24 28.20 19.16 9.50
C ASP A 24 27.15 20.29 9.39
N MET A 25 26.07 20.14 10.16
CA MET A 25 24.90 21.00 10.06
C MET A 25 24.97 22.19 11.03
N SER A 26 24.67 23.39 10.53
CA SER A 26 24.46 24.57 11.36
C SER A 26 23.06 24.56 11.99
N ILE A 27 22.98 24.87 13.28
CA ILE A 27 21.72 25.01 14.02
C ILE A 27 21.61 26.47 14.49
N GLY A 28 20.44 27.09 14.29
CA GLY A 28 20.21 28.48 14.68
C GLY A 28 18.74 28.77 14.96
N ILE A 29 18.47 29.91 15.60
CA ILE A 29 17.10 30.38 15.84
C ILE A 29 16.70 31.32 14.70
N LEU A 30 15.61 30.98 14.00
CA LEU A 30 15.05 31.80 12.94
C LEU A 30 14.32 33.02 13.52
N ALA A 31 14.10 34.06 12.71
CA ALA A 31 13.32 35.25 13.12
C ALA A 31 11.91 34.93 13.64
N SER A 32 11.37 33.76 13.29
CA SER A 32 10.09 33.25 13.81
C SER A 32 10.17 32.62 15.21
N GLY A 33 11.34 32.61 15.86
CA GLY A 33 11.57 31.95 17.16
C GLY A 33 11.71 30.42 17.08
N ARG A 34 11.61 29.84 15.88
CA ARG A 34 11.78 28.39 15.64
C ARG A 34 13.25 28.03 15.45
N ILE A 35 13.62 26.81 15.82
CA ILE A 35 14.93 26.24 15.53
C ILE A 35 14.98 25.90 14.03
N GLY A 36 15.98 26.41 13.34
CA GLY A 36 16.31 26.11 11.96
C GLY A 36 17.59 25.29 11.86
N THR A 37 17.65 24.44 10.84
CA THR A 37 18.82 23.61 10.53
C THR A 37 19.31 23.87 9.11
N GLY A 38 20.63 23.81 8.92
CA GLY A 38 21.25 23.81 7.59
C GLY A 38 20.76 22.64 6.75
N LYS A 39 20.39 22.90 5.49
CA LYS A 39 19.83 21.90 4.56
C LYS A 39 20.75 21.58 3.39
N ASP A 40 22.01 22.03 3.43
CA ASP A 40 22.93 21.94 2.29
C ASP A 40 23.28 20.50 1.97
N PHE A 41 23.62 19.69 2.97
CA PHE A 41 23.87 18.25 2.78
C PHE A 41 22.65 17.51 2.24
N LEU A 42 21.46 17.80 2.79
CA LEU A 42 20.21 17.22 2.31
C LEU A 42 19.95 17.57 0.85
N ASN A 43 20.12 18.83 0.47
CA ASN A 43 19.79 19.33 -0.86
C ASN A 43 20.82 18.95 -1.92
N ASN A 44 22.11 18.97 -1.58
CA ASN A 44 23.20 18.83 -2.54
C ASN A 44 23.76 17.41 -2.62
N VAL A 45 23.55 16.58 -1.59
CA VAL A 45 24.06 15.20 -1.55
C VAL A 45 22.92 14.19 -1.53
N VAL A 46 22.04 14.26 -0.51
CA VAL A 46 21.03 13.23 -0.28
C VAL A 46 19.95 13.22 -1.37
N LYS A 47 19.38 14.38 -1.71
CA LYS A 47 18.36 14.50 -2.76
C LYS A 47 18.83 14.00 -4.13
N PRO A 48 19.94 14.50 -4.71
CA PRO A 48 20.38 14.04 -6.03
C PRO A 48 20.78 12.57 -6.04
N TYR A 49 21.37 12.04 -4.95
CA TYR A 49 21.62 10.61 -4.82
C TYR A 49 20.31 9.81 -4.84
N THR A 50 19.32 10.21 -4.04
CA THR A 50 18.03 9.52 -3.94
C THR A 50 17.27 9.55 -5.27
N GLU A 51 17.28 10.69 -5.97
CA GLU A 51 16.66 10.82 -7.29
C GLU A 51 17.33 9.93 -8.32
N LYS A 52 18.67 9.95 -8.42
CA LYS A 52 19.40 9.07 -9.33
C LYS A 52 19.16 7.60 -9.01
N LYS A 53 19.20 7.21 -7.73
CA LYS A 53 19.02 5.82 -7.32
C LYS A 53 17.61 5.32 -7.60
N ARG A 54 16.61 6.18 -7.38
CA ARG A 54 15.21 5.88 -7.71
C ARG A 54 15.04 5.70 -9.22
N ASN A 55 15.62 6.57 -10.03
CA ASN A 55 15.53 6.45 -11.49
C ASN A 55 16.19 5.16 -11.98
N GLU A 56 17.38 4.82 -11.47
CA GLU A 56 18.05 3.54 -11.77
C GLU A 56 17.17 2.33 -11.43
N GLN A 57 16.48 2.37 -10.28
CA GLN A 57 15.54 1.31 -9.90
C GLN A 57 14.33 1.24 -10.83
N PHE A 58 13.79 2.37 -11.28
CA PHE A 58 12.71 2.38 -12.27
C PHE A 58 13.16 1.81 -13.60
N ASP A 59 14.33 2.21 -14.09
CA ASP A 59 14.89 1.71 -15.35
C ASP A 59 15.08 0.18 -15.28
N GLN A 60 15.65 -0.33 -14.19
CA GLN A 60 15.80 -1.77 -13.94
C GLN A 60 14.45 -2.51 -13.92
N GLN A 61 13.44 -1.94 -13.26
CA GLN A 61 12.11 -2.56 -13.21
C GLN A 61 11.40 -2.55 -14.57
N ILE A 62 11.60 -1.51 -15.38
CA ILE A 62 11.06 -1.46 -16.74
C ILE A 62 11.72 -2.54 -17.60
N ASP A 63 13.06 -2.66 -17.53
CA ASP A 63 13.80 -3.69 -18.26
C ASP A 63 13.35 -5.10 -17.85
N GLU A 64 13.24 -5.39 -16.55
CA GLU A 64 12.73 -6.67 -16.03
C GLU A 64 11.28 -6.94 -16.46
N PHE A 65 10.43 -5.92 -16.47
CA PHE A 65 9.04 -6.05 -16.90
C PHE A 65 8.95 -6.42 -18.39
N ILE A 66 9.69 -5.73 -19.25
CA ILE A 66 9.73 -6.01 -20.70
C ILE A 66 10.23 -7.45 -20.96
N GLU A 67 11.29 -7.89 -20.28
CA GLU A 67 11.81 -9.26 -20.41
C GLU A 67 10.84 -10.34 -19.89
N THR A 68 9.89 -9.98 -19.04
CA THR A 68 8.90 -10.89 -18.45
C THR A 68 7.61 -10.91 -19.27
N ASP A 69 7.20 -9.78 -19.85
CA ASP A 69 6.00 -9.67 -20.71
C ASP A 69 6.18 -10.44 -22.03
N ASP A 70 7.41 -10.48 -22.58
CA ASP A 70 7.75 -11.30 -23.77
C ASP A 70 7.77 -12.81 -23.50
N LYS A 71 7.75 -13.23 -22.23
CA LYS A 71 7.57 -14.64 -21.85
C LYS A 71 6.09 -14.84 -21.57
N GLU A 72 5.33 -15.18 -22.61
CA GLU A 72 4.00 -15.78 -22.44
C GLU A 72 4.11 -16.92 -21.43
N SER A 73 3.70 -16.66 -20.19
CA SER A 73 3.58 -17.68 -19.18
C SER A 73 2.45 -18.60 -19.64
N ASP A 74 2.79 -19.82 -20.07
CA ASP A 74 1.81 -20.84 -20.41
C ASP A 74 0.84 -21.00 -19.21
N PRO A 75 -0.45 -20.66 -19.37
CA PRO A 75 -1.42 -20.62 -18.27
C PRO A 75 -1.65 -21.97 -17.59
N LYS A 76 -1.06 -23.05 -18.11
CA LYS A 76 -1.18 -24.43 -17.59
C LYS A 76 -0.05 -24.88 -16.67
N SER A 77 1.00 -24.09 -16.43
CA SER A 77 2.06 -24.50 -15.50
C SER A 77 1.75 -24.13 -14.04
N SER A 78 0.59 -24.55 -13.51
CA SER A 78 0.33 -24.39 -12.08
C SER A 78 1.32 -25.25 -11.29
N THR A 79 2.28 -24.60 -10.63
CA THR A 79 3.27 -25.31 -9.83
C THR A 79 2.61 -25.76 -8.53
N LYS A 80 3.07 -26.86 -7.92
CA LYS A 80 2.61 -27.30 -6.57
C LYS A 80 2.71 -26.20 -5.51
N GLU A 81 3.56 -25.20 -5.73
CA GLU A 81 3.64 -24.02 -4.86
C GLU A 81 2.42 -23.10 -5.01
N ASP A 82 1.88 -22.93 -6.21
CA ASP A 82 0.71 -22.08 -6.44
C ASP A 82 -0.54 -22.67 -5.81
N GLU A 83 -0.71 -24.00 -5.86
CA GLU A 83 -1.80 -24.68 -5.15
C GLU A 83 -1.72 -24.47 -3.63
N LYS A 84 -0.51 -24.52 -3.05
CA LYS A 84 -0.31 -24.23 -1.62
C LYS A 84 -0.60 -22.78 -1.28
N ARG A 85 -0.22 -21.84 -2.16
CA ARG A 85 -0.52 -20.42 -1.99
C ARG A 85 -2.01 -20.15 -2.06
N ASP A 86 -2.71 -20.73 -3.02
CA ASP A 86 -4.17 -20.61 -3.15
C ASP A 86 -4.90 -21.26 -1.97
N ALA A 87 -4.44 -22.41 -1.48
CA ALA A 87 -5.00 -23.03 -0.29
C ALA A 87 -4.82 -22.14 0.96
N ALA A 88 -3.65 -21.51 1.13
CA ALA A 88 -3.42 -20.56 2.22
C ALA A 88 -4.31 -19.32 2.10
N PHE A 89 -4.46 -18.77 0.89
CA PHE A 89 -5.34 -17.63 0.62
C PHE A 89 -6.81 -17.96 0.91
N LEU A 90 -7.28 -19.13 0.47
CA LEU A 90 -8.63 -19.60 0.78
C LEU A 90 -8.85 -19.74 2.28
N ALA A 91 -7.89 -20.29 3.02
CA ALA A 91 -8.01 -20.45 4.47
C ALA A 91 -8.04 -19.12 5.23
N GLU A 92 -7.33 -18.10 4.75
CA GLU A 92 -7.24 -16.79 5.42
C GLU A 92 -8.36 -15.82 4.98
N PHE A 93 -8.69 -15.78 3.69
CA PHE A 93 -9.57 -14.76 3.10
C PHE A 93 -10.86 -15.33 2.51
N GLY A 94 -11.03 -16.65 2.42
CA GLY A 94 -12.21 -17.26 1.79
C GLY A 94 -12.24 -17.13 0.26
N ILE A 95 -11.14 -16.70 -0.37
CA ILE A 95 -11.00 -16.50 -1.82
C ILE A 95 -9.61 -16.96 -2.27
N LYS A 96 -9.49 -17.53 -3.48
CA LYS A 96 -8.18 -17.86 -4.06
C LYS A 96 -7.41 -16.59 -4.42
N ARG A 97 -6.08 -16.70 -4.52
CA ARG A 97 -5.25 -15.54 -4.85
C ARG A 97 -5.61 -14.99 -6.23
N GLN A 98 -5.77 -15.87 -7.22
CA GLN A 98 -6.06 -15.45 -8.60
C GLN A 98 -7.43 -14.76 -8.70
N ASP A 99 -8.46 -15.33 -8.08
CA ASP A 99 -9.80 -14.73 -8.10
C ASP A 99 -9.80 -13.32 -7.48
N LEU A 100 -9.06 -13.12 -6.38
CA LEU A 100 -8.91 -11.79 -5.76
C LEU A 100 -8.15 -10.81 -6.68
N ILE A 101 -7.11 -11.26 -7.39
CA ILE A 101 -6.38 -10.44 -8.35
C ILE A 101 -7.29 -10.02 -9.50
N SER A 102 -8.06 -10.96 -10.07
CA SER A 102 -9.04 -10.69 -11.13
C SER A 102 -10.08 -9.67 -10.67
N MET A 103 -10.59 -9.79 -9.44
CA MET A 103 -11.51 -8.80 -8.87
C MET A 103 -10.88 -7.40 -8.75
N ILE A 104 -9.64 -7.29 -8.27
CA ILE A 104 -8.95 -6.00 -8.17
C ILE A 104 -8.77 -5.38 -9.56
N PHE A 105 -8.32 -6.18 -10.53
CA PHE A 105 -8.11 -5.74 -11.90
C PHE A 105 -9.41 -5.26 -12.55
N TYR A 106 -10.50 -6.02 -12.38
CA TYR A 106 -11.84 -5.63 -12.85
C TYR A 106 -12.26 -4.28 -12.29
N LEU A 107 -12.16 -4.08 -10.97
CA LEU A 107 -12.53 -2.81 -10.33
C LEU A 107 -11.69 -1.63 -10.86
N GLN A 108 -10.41 -1.86 -11.14
CA GLN A 108 -9.53 -0.85 -11.70
C GLN A 108 -9.91 -0.49 -13.14
N MET A 109 -10.13 -1.50 -14.00
CA MET A 109 -10.52 -1.30 -15.39
C MET A 109 -11.89 -0.65 -15.51
N HIS A 110 -12.87 -1.12 -14.75
CA HIS A 110 -14.21 -0.52 -14.72
C HIS A 110 -14.17 0.97 -14.38
N ASN A 111 -13.38 1.38 -13.38
CA ASN A 111 -13.23 2.81 -13.05
C ASN A 111 -12.47 3.61 -14.10
N LEU A 112 -11.46 3.01 -14.73
CA LEU A 112 -10.70 3.64 -15.79
C LEU A 112 -11.59 3.93 -17.00
N GLU A 113 -12.44 2.99 -17.40
CA GLU A 113 -13.41 3.12 -18.50
C GLU A 113 -14.47 4.21 -18.24
N GLN A 114 -14.85 4.40 -16.97
CA GLN A 114 -15.80 5.44 -16.57
C GLN A 114 -15.15 6.83 -16.40
N GLU A 115 -13.83 6.94 -16.56
CA GLU A 115 -13.03 8.15 -16.32
C GLU A 115 -13.26 8.77 -14.91
N GLN A 116 -13.58 7.93 -13.92
CA GLN A 116 -13.85 8.39 -12.55
C GLN A 116 -12.66 8.09 -11.62
N PRO A 117 -12.10 9.10 -10.92
CA PRO A 117 -10.99 8.87 -9.98
C PRO A 117 -11.44 8.16 -8.70
N CYS A 118 -12.74 8.19 -8.39
CA CYS A 118 -13.36 7.53 -7.26
C CYS A 118 -14.78 7.14 -7.65
N ALA A 119 -15.18 5.91 -7.35
CA ALA A 119 -16.52 5.43 -7.60
C ALA A 119 -17.21 5.00 -6.31
N VAL A 120 -18.53 5.17 -6.31
CA VAL A 120 -19.42 4.82 -5.21
C VAL A 120 -20.47 3.89 -5.78
N PHE A 121 -20.67 2.75 -5.12
CA PHE A 121 -21.59 1.72 -5.55
C PHE A 121 -22.52 1.34 -4.40
N ASP A 122 -23.76 0.96 -4.73
CA ASP A 122 -24.51 0.07 -3.87
C ASP A 122 -23.84 -1.32 -3.86
N GLN A 123 -23.81 -1.98 -2.72
CA GLN A 123 -23.09 -3.25 -2.59
C GLN A 123 -23.70 -4.34 -3.48
N ASP A 124 -25.03 -4.39 -3.60
CA ASP A 124 -25.70 -5.42 -4.38
C ASP A 124 -25.53 -5.17 -5.88
N GLU A 125 -25.47 -3.90 -6.30
CA GLU A 125 -25.15 -3.51 -7.68
C GLU A 125 -23.70 -3.90 -8.03
N LEU A 126 -22.75 -3.59 -7.16
CA LEU A 126 -21.35 -3.95 -7.37
C LEU A 126 -21.15 -5.47 -7.48
N VAL A 127 -21.80 -6.23 -6.61
CA VAL A 127 -21.71 -7.70 -6.64
C VAL A 127 -22.25 -8.23 -7.96
N LYS A 128 -23.39 -7.72 -8.46
CA LYS A 128 -23.94 -8.14 -9.76
C LYS A 128 -22.97 -7.88 -10.92
N LEU A 129 -22.39 -6.68 -10.97
CA LEU A 129 -21.41 -6.30 -11.99
C LEU A 129 -20.21 -7.26 -12.02
N ILE A 130 -19.67 -7.61 -10.85
CA ILE A 130 -18.53 -8.53 -10.74
C ILE A 130 -18.93 -9.96 -11.12
N VAL A 131 -20.13 -10.42 -10.74
CA VAL A 131 -20.64 -11.76 -11.11
C VAL A 131 -20.79 -11.89 -12.63
N GLU A 132 -21.34 -10.86 -13.29
CA GLU A 132 -21.57 -10.87 -14.73
C GLU A 132 -20.26 -10.94 -15.54
N ASP A 133 -19.17 -10.37 -15.04
CA ASP A 133 -17.89 -10.34 -15.74
C ASP A 133 -16.98 -11.54 -15.39
N LEU A 134 -16.87 -11.89 -14.10
CA LEU A 134 -15.91 -12.89 -13.63
C LEU A 134 -16.49 -14.30 -13.48
N GLU A 135 -17.82 -14.47 -13.59
CA GLU A 135 -18.53 -15.73 -13.40
C GLU A 135 -18.23 -16.44 -12.05
N LEU A 136 -17.83 -15.67 -11.03
CA LEU A 136 -17.48 -16.18 -9.71
C LEU A 136 -18.73 -16.35 -8.82
N PRO A 137 -18.74 -17.32 -7.89
CA PRO A 137 -19.81 -17.44 -6.90
C PRO A 137 -19.93 -16.17 -6.06
N VAL A 138 -21.17 -15.77 -5.75
CA VAL A 138 -21.46 -14.58 -4.92
C VAL A 138 -20.72 -14.63 -3.58
N GLU A 139 -20.65 -15.79 -2.93
CA GLU A 139 -19.94 -15.95 -1.66
C GLU A 139 -18.43 -15.66 -1.78
N THR A 140 -17.82 -16.05 -2.90
CA THR A 140 -16.42 -15.76 -3.21
C THR A 140 -16.20 -14.27 -3.39
N ILE A 141 -17.09 -13.60 -4.14
CA ILE A 141 -17.02 -12.15 -4.35
C ILE A 141 -17.20 -11.39 -3.04
N LEU A 142 -18.16 -11.79 -2.20
CA LEU A 142 -18.35 -11.18 -0.87
C LEU A 142 -17.12 -11.37 0.02
N SER A 143 -16.45 -12.53 -0.06
CA SER A 143 -15.20 -12.79 0.66
C SER A 143 -14.07 -11.89 0.17
N GLY A 144 -13.93 -11.72 -1.15
CA GLY A 144 -12.98 -10.79 -1.76
C GLY A 144 -13.25 -9.33 -1.37
N LEU A 145 -14.50 -8.88 -1.41
CA LEU A 145 -14.90 -7.54 -0.96
C LEU A 145 -14.59 -7.35 0.52
N ASN A 146 -14.87 -8.33 1.39
CA ASN A 146 -14.49 -8.24 2.81
C ASN A 146 -12.97 -8.17 3.01
N ALA A 147 -12.18 -8.82 2.15
CA ALA A 147 -10.72 -8.69 2.17
C ALA A 147 -10.27 -7.25 1.82
N LEU A 148 -10.93 -6.60 0.86
CA LEU A 148 -10.59 -5.27 0.34
C LEU A 148 -11.27 -4.08 1.04
N CYS A 149 -12.35 -4.33 1.79
CA CYS A 149 -13.11 -3.29 2.47
C CYS A 149 -12.52 -2.95 3.84
N LEU A 150 -12.41 -1.66 4.12
CA LEU A 150 -12.12 -1.06 5.42
C LEU A 150 -13.42 -0.52 6.00
N ASP A 151 -13.97 -1.24 6.98
CA ASP A 151 -15.19 -0.81 7.66
C ASP A 151 -14.95 0.45 8.50
N ASN A 152 -15.94 1.34 8.50
CA ASN A 152 -15.95 2.50 9.38
C ASN A 152 -15.94 2.07 10.86
N ARG A 153 -14.95 2.56 11.61
CA ARG A 153 -14.80 2.29 13.04
C ARG A 153 -15.08 3.56 13.82
N LYS A 154 -15.96 3.47 14.82
CA LYS A 154 -16.31 4.58 15.73
C LYS A 154 -15.10 5.26 16.39
N SER A 155 -13.97 4.55 16.53
CA SER A 155 -12.72 5.12 17.04
C SER A 155 -11.51 4.29 16.62
N TRP A 156 -10.39 4.95 16.31
CA TRP A 156 -9.12 4.34 15.92
C TRP A 156 -8.63 3.16 16.79
N PRO A 157 -8.62 3.25 18.14
CA PRO A 157 -8.08 2.18 18.99
C PRO A 157 -9.05 1.01 19.22
N LYS A 158 -10.32 1.13 18.81
CA LYS A 158 -11.28 0.03 18.95
C LYS A 158 -11.11 -0.94 17.78
N LEU A 159 -10.75 -2.17 18.12
CA LEU A 159 -10.52 -3.27 17.19
C LEU A 159 -11.59 -4.35 17.40
N ALA A 160 -12.02 -4.97 16.30
CA ALA A 160 -12.78 -6.20 16.36
C ALA A 160 -11.86 -7.36 16.78
N ALA A 161 -12.43 -8.47 17.24
CA ALA A 161 -11.71 -9.55 17.92
C ALA A 161 -10.64 -10.23 17.04
N GLU A 162 -10.84 -10.18 15.73
CA GLU A 162 -9.95 -10.74 14.71
C GLU A 162 -8.68 -9.90 14.48
N TYR A 163 -8.64 -8.64 14.93
CA TYR A 163 -7.50 -7.75 14.70
C TYR A 163 -6.60 -7.58 15.92
N LYS A 164 -5.29 -7.47 15.67
CA LYS A 164 -4.29 -7.25 16.71
C LYS A 164 -3.97 -5.77 16.82
N LYS A 165 -3.47 -5.34 17.99
CA LYS A 165 -3.05 -3.94 18.21
C LYS A 165 -2.02 -3.46 17.17
N ALA A 166 -1.15 -4.36 16.70
CA ALA A 166 -0.17 -4.06 15.67
C ALA A 166 -0.79 -3.68 14.31
N ASP A 167 -2.05 -4.02 14.07
CA ASP A 167 -2.74 -3.77 12.79
C ASP A 167 -3.20 -2.33 12.63
N ILE A 168 -3.03 -1.50 13.67
CA ILE A 168 -3.30 -0.05 13.65
C ILE A 168 -2.07 0.79 14.01
N TYR A 169 -0.88 0.20 14.09
CA TYR A 169 0.32 1.00 14.33
C TYR A 169 0.62 1.88 13.11
N PRO A 170 0.64 3.22 13.26
CA PRO A 170 0.77 4.11 12.11
C PRO A 170 2.11 3.96 11.41
N TRP A 171 3.15 3.51 12.11
CA TRP A 171 4.49 3.23 11.58
C TRP A 171 4.67 1.83 10.98
N LYS A 172 3.67 0.94 11.09
CA LYS A 172 3.74 -0.40 10.47
C LYS A 172 3.25 -0.31 9.03
N TYR A 173 4.16 -0.54 8.09
CA TYR A 173 3.83 -0.71 6.67
C TYR A 173 2.96 -1.96 6.47
N ASN A 174 2.03 -1.90 5.52
CA ASN A 174 1.14 -3.01 5.15
C ASN A 174 0.40 -3.67 6.34
N ARG A 175 -0.01 -2.87 7.32
CA ARG A 175 -0.85 -3.34 8.44
C ARG A 175 -2.26 -3.70 7.94
N ALA A 176 -2.93 -4.64 8.63
CA ALA A 176 -4.21 -5.18 8.17
C ALA A 176 -5.31 -4.11 8.01
N LEU A 177 -5.34 -3.11 8.91
CA LEU A 177 -6.28 -1.99 8.86
C LEU A 177 -5.59 -0.74 8.29
N SER A 178 -5.37 -0.75 6.98
CA SER A 178 -4.82 0.38 6.22
C SER A 178 -5.47 0.48 4.84
N LEU A 179 -5.57 1.70 4.31
CA LEU A 179 -6.06 1.93 2.95
C LEU A 179 -5.18 1.29 1.87
N ILE A 180 -3.92 0.98 2.19
CA ILE A 180 -3.02 0.26 1.28
C ILE A 180 -3.50 -1.17 1.07
N ARG A 181 -3.97 -1.85 2.13
CA ARG A 181 -4.46 -3.24 2.06
C ARG A 181 -5.96 -3.33 1.81
N LYS A 182 -6.70 -2.32 2.26
CA LYS A 182 -8.16 -2.25 2.21
C LYS A 182 -8.59 -0.92 1.56
N PRO A 183 -8.50 -0.82 0.22
CA PRO A 183 -8.71 0.44 -0.48
C PRO A 183 -10.18 0.87 -0.57
N ILE A 184 -11.12 -0.05 -0.37
CA ILE A 184 -12.56 0.23 -0.43
C ILE A 184 -13.04 0.63 0.97
N VAL A 185 -13.84 1.69 1.09
CA VAL A 185 -14.40 2.12 2.38
C VAL A 185 -15.89 1.75 2.43
N ARG A 186 -16.31 1.14 3.54
CA ARG A 186 -17.69 0.73 3.81
C ARG A 186 -18.22 1.35 5.11
#